data_AF-A0A2V7Z4Z1-F1
#
_entry.id   AF-A0A2V7Z4Z1-F1
#
_cell.length_a   1.000
_cell.length_b   1.000
_cell.length_c   1.000
_cell.angle_alpha   90.00
_cell.angle_beta   90.00
_cell.angle_gamma   90.00
#
_symmetry.space_group_name_H-M   'P 1'
#
loop_
_entity.id
_entity.type
_entity.pdbx_description
1 polymer ?
#
loop_
_entity_poly.entity_id
_entity_poly.type
_entity_poly.pdbx_seq_one_letter_code
_entity_poly.pdbx_strand_id
1 'polypeptide(L)'
;DGDTVLYIRERLAHFETMTWAEILVQSKKQNHSIKVEDICAAARQRLDVRRLVLDDVVSLRLSGRERVYGYLDNGVLILLWWDPDHEICPSTRG
;
A
#
# COMPACT_ATOMS: atom_id res chain seq x y z
N ASP A 1 -8.82 -11.01 -11.41
CA ASP A 1 -9.58 -10.96 -12.69
C ASP A 1 -9.88 -9.50 -13.05
N GLY A 2 -10.63 -9.25 -14.13
CA GLY A 2 -10.99 -7.89 -14.55
C GLY A 2 -11.87 -7.14 -13.54
N ASP A 3 -12.77 -7.85 -12.86
CA ASP A 3 -13.66 -7.28 -11.84
C ASP A 3 -12.86 -6.78 -10.63
N THR A 4 -11.86 -7.56 -10.21
CA THR A 4 -10.94 -7.15 -9.14
C THR A 4 -10.22 -5.84 -9.48
N VAL A 5 -9.74 -5.71 -10.72
CA VAL A 5 -9.04 -4.49 -11.17
C VAL A 5 -9.99 -3.29 -11.20
N LEU A 6 -11.23 -3.49 -11.66
CA LEU A 6 -12.25 -2.44 -11.67
C LEU A 6 -12.57 -1.97 -10.25
N TYR A 7 -12.79 -2.91 -9.33
CA TYR A 7 -13.03 -2.61 -7.91
C TYR A 7 -11.88 -1.80 -7.29
N ILE A 8 -10.64 -2.24 -7.45
CA ILE A 8 -9.47 -1.52 -6.91
C ILE A 8 -9.40 -0.11 -7.49
N ARG A 9 -9.60 0.04 -8.81
CA ARG A 9 -9.56 1.34 -9.48
C ARG A 9 -10.61 2.31 -8.95
N GLU A 10 -11.84 1.84 -8.72
CA GLU A 10 -12.92 2.67 -8.17
C GLU A 10 -12.60 3.18 -6.76
N ARG A 11 -11.96 2.34 -5.93
CA ARG A 11 -11.51 2.76 -4.59
C ARG A 11 -10.34 3.75 -4.67
N LEU A 12 -9.42 3.53 -5.61
CA LEU A 12 -8.28 4.42 -5.82
C LEU A 12 -8.69 5.81 -6.30
N ALA A 13 -9.70 5.91 -7.16
CA ALA A 13 -10.22 7.18 -7.65
C ALA A 13 -10.70 8.12 -6.52
N HIS A 14 -11.12 7.58 -5.37
CA HIS A 14 -11.47 8.42 -4.22
C HIS A 14 -10.25 9.18 -3.65
N PHE A 15 -9.09 8.51 -3.57
CA PHE A 15 -7.86 9.12 -3.07
C PHE A 15 -7.33 10.23 -3.99
N GLU A 16 -7.65 10.20 -5.28
CA GLU A 16 -7.24 11.24 -6.24
C GLU A 16 -7.85 12.62 -5.93
N THR A 17 -8.90 12.66 -5.13
CA THR A 17 -9.53 13.90 -4.64
C THR A 17 -8.89 14.46 -3.37
N MET A 18 -7.89 13.76 -2.82
CA MET A 18 -7.27 14.06 -1.53
C MET A 18 -5.78 14.38 -1.69
N THR A 19 -5.27 15.21 -0.78
CA THR A 19 -3.84 15.47 -0.62
C THR A 19 -3.15 14.34 0.14
N TRP A 20 -1.84 14.17 -0.06
CA TRP A 20 -1.04 13.23 0.74
C TRP A 20 -1.13 13.46 2.24
N ALA A 21 -1.31 14.72 2.68
CA ALA A 21 -1.50 15.04 4.09
C ALA A 21 -2.83 14.48 4.63
N GLU A 22 -3.93 14.59 3.87
CA GLU A 22 -5.22 14.01 4.25
C GLU A 22 -5.15 12.47 4.29
N ILE A 23 -4.42 11.87 3.33
CA ILE A 23 -4.29 10.42 3.21
C ILE A 23 -3.40 9.84 4.31
N LEU A 24 -2.18 10.35 4.50
CA LEU A 24 -1.13 9.71 5.32
C LEU A 24 -0.98 10.32 6.72
N VAL A 25 -1.43 11.56 6.93
CA VAL A 25 -1.32 12.23 8.24
C VAL A 25 -2.66 12.24 8.95
N GLN A 26 -3.71 12.76 8.32
CA GLN A 26 -5.04 12.83 8.93
C GLN A 26 -5.68 11.44 9.05
N SER A 27 -5.55 10.62 8.01
CA SER A 27 -6.05 9.23 7.96
C SER A 27 -4.99 8.17 8.28
N LYS A 28 -4.02 8.52 9.15
CA LYS A 28 -2.85 7.66 9.47
C LYS A 28 -3.19 6.28 10.04
N LYS A 29 -4.38 6.10 10.62
CA LYS A 29 -4.85 4.82 11.16
C LYS A 29 -5.24 3.85 10.04
N GLN A 30 -5.61 4.37 8.88
CA GLN A 30 -6.05 3.60 7.72
C GLN A 30 -4.92 3.44 6.71
N ASN A 31 -4.12 4.49 6.52
CA ASN A 31 -3.06 4.55 5.52
C ASN A 31 -1.77 5.03 6.19
N HIS A 32 -0.64 4.44 5.86
CA HIS A 32 0.63 4.83 6.46
C HIS A 32 1.80 4.33 5.63
N SER A 33 2.93 5.02 5.76
CA SER A 33 4.23 4.51 5.32
C SER A 33 4.72 3.46 6.31
N ILE A 34 5.31 2.39 5.77
CA ILE A 34 5.88 1.26 6.49
C ILE A 34 7.30 1.09 5.98
N LYS A 35 8.27 0.96 6.87
CA LYS A 35 9.64 0.72 6.46
C LYS A 35 9.76 -0.63 5.77
N VAL A 36 10.62 -0.72 4.76
CA VAL A 36 10.88 -1.99 4.07
C VAL A 36 11.40 -3.07 5.03
N GLU A 37 12.09 -2.71 6.11
CA GLU A 37 12.52 -3.67 7.14
C GLU A 37 11.36 -4.33 7.91
N ASP A 38 10.20 -3.65 8.00
CA ASP A 38 9.04 -4.08 8.78
C ASP A 38 8.05 -4.95 7.98
N ILE A 39 8.18 -5.02 6.65
CA ILE A 39 7.34 -5.90 5.83
C ILE A 39 7.88 -7.34 5.77
N CYS A 40 6.99 -8.28 5.43
CA CYS A 40 7.33 -9.69 5.39
C CYS A 40 8.48 -10.00 4.41
N ALA A 41 9.25 -11.05 4.71
CA ALA A 41 10.44 -11.41 3.93
C ALA A 41 10.14 -11.67 2.44
N ALA A 42 8.96 -12.23 2.13
CA ALA A 42 8.53 -12.47 0.77
C ALA A 42 8.31 -11.16 -0.02
N ALA A 43 7.79 -10.10 0.62
CA ALA A 43 7.60 -8.80 -0.01
C ALA A 43 8.95 -8.10 -0.24
N ARG A 44 9.88 -8.16 0.72
CA ARG A 44 11.26 -7.66 0.56
C ARG A 44 11.97 -8.33 -0.61
N GLN A 45 11.93 -9.67 -0.69
CA GLN A 45 12.52 -10.40 -1.80
C GLN A 45 11.95 -9.99 -3.16
N ARG A 46 10.65 -9.67 -3.23
CA ARG A 46 10.00 -9.18 -4.46
C ARG A 46 10.52 -7.81 -4.89
N LEU A 47 10.93 -6.94 -3.96
CA LEU A 47 11.58 -5.67 -4.26
C LEU A 47 13.00 -5.90 -4.80
N ASP A 48 13.78 -6.77 -4.14
CA ASP A 48 15.14 -7.11 -4.55
C ASP A 48 15.20 -7.68 -5.97
N VAL A 49 14.31 -8.62 -6.29
CA VAL A 49 14.19 -9.21 -7.63
C VAL A 49 13.87 -8.15 -8.68
N ARG A 50 13.09 -7.12 -8.30
CA ARG A 50 12.77 -5.97 -9.17
C ARG A 50 13.85 -4.89 -9.16
N ARG A 51 14.90 -5.04 -8.34
CA ARG A 51 15.98 -4.06 -8.11
C ARG A 51 15.45 -2.70 -7.64
N LEU A 52 14.38 -2.71 -6.84
CA LEU A 52 13.82 -1.53 -6.23
C LEU A 52 14.45 -1.33 -4.84
N VAL A 53 15.25 -0.27 -4.70
CA VAL A 53 15.83 0.13 -3.41
C VAL A 53 14.95 1.24 -2.84
N LEU A 54 14.15 0.88 -1.83
CA LEU A 54 13.17 1.76 -1.20
C LEU A 54 13.40 1.75 0.31
N ASP A 55 13.26 2.91 0.96
CA ASP A 55 13.29 2.99 2.42
C ASP A 55 11.93 2.58 3.02
N ASP A 56 10.85 3.05 2.39
CA ASP A 56 9.47 2.85 2.82
C ASP A 56 8.58 2.38 1.67
N VAL A 57 7.50 1.67 2.03
CA VAL A 57 6.33 1.43 1.19
C VAL A 57 5.11 2.09 1.82
N VAL A 58 4.21 2.58 0.98
CA VAL A 58 2.91 3.13 1.41
C VAL A 58 1.86 2.02 1.35
N SER A 59 1.13 1.86 2.44
CA SER A 59 -0.08 1.02 2.51
C SER A 59 -1.32 1.91 2.48
N LEU A 60 -2.21 1.68 1.50
CA LEU A 60 -3.54 2.29 1.46
C LEU A 60 -4.61 1.22 1.72
N ARG A 61 -5.47 1.44 2.71
CA ARG A 61 -6.58 0.53 3.01
C ARG A 61 -7.77 0.84 2.12
N LEU A 62 -8.20 -0.14 1.32
CA LEU A 62 -9.38 0.00 0.48
C LEU A 62 -10.66 -0.34 1.26
N SER A 63 -10.69 -1.45 1.99
CA SER A 63 -11.82 -1.87 2.82
C SER A 63 -11.34 -2.91 3.83
N GLY A 64 -11.94 -3.01 5.02
CA GLY A 64 -11.66 -4.10 5.97
C GLY A 64 -10.18 -4.53 6.05
N ARG A 65 -9.88 -5.71 5.48
CA ARG A 65 -8.51 -6.26 5.40
C ARG A 65 -7.75 -5.99 4.10
N GLU A 66 -8.39 -5.38 3.12
CA GLU A 66 -7.86 -5.16 1.79
C GLU A 66 -6.97 -3.92 1.72
N ARG A 67 -5.73 -4.11 1.23
CA ARG A 67 -4.76 -3.05 1.02
C ARG A 67 -4.17 -3.12 -0.38
N VAL A 68 -3.81 -1.94 -0.89
CA VAL A 68 -2.76 -1.85 -1.90
C VAL A 68 -1.51 -1.32 -1.26
N TYR A 69 -0.37 -1.77 -1.78
CA TYR A 69 0.94 -1.29 -1.39
C TYR A 69 1.63 -0.68 -2.60
N GLY A 70 2.38 0.37 -2.36
CA GLY A 70 3.16 1.05 -3.39
C GLY A 70 4.31 1.85 -2.79
N TYR A 71 4.97 2.66 -3.60
CA TYR A 71 5.93 3.66 -3.14
C TYR A 71 5.62 5.00 -3.81
N LEU A 72 5.96 6.08 -3.12
CA LEU A 72 5.81 7.42 -3.67
C LEU A 72 7.05 7.79 -4.48
N ASP A 73 6.84 8.15 -5.72
CA ASP A 73 7.86 8.78 -6.57
C ASP A 73 7.30 10.09 -7.12
N ASN A 74 7.94 11.20 -6.78
CA ASN A 74 7.54 12.55 -7.21
C ASN A 74 6.04 12.87 -6.99
N GLY A 75 5.47 12.40 -5.88
CA GLY A 75 4.07 12.61 -5.51
C GLY A 75 3.08 11.68 -6.22
N VAL A 76 3.55 10.71 -6.99
CA VAL A 76 2.75 9.65 -7.61
C VAL A 76 2.94 8.35 -6.84
N LEU A 77 1.86 7.66 -6.50
CA LEU A 77 1.93 6.33 -5.89
C LEU A 77 2.06 5.27 -6.98
N ILE A 78 3.23 4.63 -7.05
CA ILE A 78 3.48 3.49 -7.92
C ILE A 78 3.08 2.22 -7.19
N LEU A 79 2.03 1.54 -7.69
CA LEU A 79 1.51 0.32 -7.08
C LEU A 79 2.43 -0.88 -7.29
N LEU A 80 2.67 -1.62 -6.21
CA LEU A 80 3.48 -2.83 -6.18
C LEU A 80 2.60 -4.07 -6.03
N TRP A 81 1.68 -4.07 -5.05
CA TRP A 81 0.94 -5.26 -4.66
C TRP A 81 -0.52 -4.95 -4.30
N TRP A 82 -1.38 -5.90 -4.62
CA TRP A 82 -2.71 -6.07 -4.04
C TRP A 82 -2.62 -7.12 -2.91
N ASP A 83 -3.13 -6.78 -1.73
CA ASP A 83 -3.08 -7.61 -0.52
C ASP A 83 -4.49 -7.64 0.11
N PRO A 84 -5.36 -8.59 -0.31
CA PRO A 84 -6.72 -8.67 0.20
C PRO A 84 -6.81 -9.11 1.68
N ASP A 85 -5.76 -9.79 2.19
CA ASP A 85 -5.79 -10.48 3.48
C ASP A 85 -4.86 -9.91 4.55
N HIS A 86 -4.10 -8.85 4.25
CA HIS A 86 -3.14 -8.20 5.16
C HIS A 86 -1.89 -9.03 5.47
N GLU A 87 -1.39 -9.78 4.51
CA GLU A 87 -0.27 -10.70 4.72
C GLU A 87 1.10 -10.02 4.58
N ILE A 88 1.16 -8.83 3.98
CA ILE A 88 2.43 -8.13 3.74
C ILE A 88 3.00 -7.52 5.02
N CYS A 89 2.13 -6.96 5.87
CA CYS A 89 2.51 -6.38 7.16
C CYS A 89 1.46 -6.74 8.23
N PRO A 90 1.39 -8.02 8.65
CA PRO A 90 0.39 -8.44 9.62
C PRO A 90 0.60 -7.74 10.96
N SER A 91 -0.45 -7.12 11.50
CA SER A 91 -0.39 -6.51 12.83
C SER A 91 -0.46 -7.61 13.90
N THR A 92 0.51 -7.64 14.81
CA THR A 92 0.58 -8.60 15.93
C THR A 92 -0.43 -8.36 17.06
N ARG A 93 -1.32 -7.36 16.93
CA ARG A 93 -2.36 -7.08 17.93
C ARG A 93 -3.65 -7.81 17.57
N GLY A 94 -3.82 -8.99 18.17
CA GLY A 94 -5.12 -9.53 18.56
C GLY A 94 -5.54 -8.98 19.92
#